data_AF-K4LJH6-F1
#
_entry.id   AF-K4LJH6-F1
#
_cell.length_a   1.000
_cell.length_b   1.000
_cell.length_c   1.000
_cell.angle_alpha   90.00
_cell.angle_beta   90.00
_cell.angle_gamma   90.00
#
_symmetry.space_group_name_H-M   'P 1'
#
loop_
_entity.id
_entity.type
_entity.pdbx_description
1 polymer ?
#
loop_
_entity_poly.entity_id
_entity_poly.type
_entity_poly.pdbx_seq_one_letter_code
_entity_poly.pdbx_strand_id
1 'polypeptide(L)'
;MKKKLLVVGLVTLLIVLTGCSASTSSTATDDTVTAQMESTQTEGVRPTRQMDLLGKVVSVGEKQLVVAELQSSDSSQSEQKAAPLEQGDTSAGTSPAREMNDKATGMNYTIVIAEDTPIFSRTAGADSAQETSINLSDLKAGDILRIWVNELNTSEESNAVYVELTSQQTT
;
A
#
# COMPACT_ATOMS: atom_id res chain seq x y z
N MET A 1 -15.70 -45.13 6.98
CA MET A 1 -15.13 -46.19 6.13
C MET A 1 -14.88 -45.63 4.74
N LYS A 2 -13.71 -45.99 4.19
CA LYS A 2 -13.19 -45.89 2.81
C LYS A 2 -14.26 -45.57 1.75
N LYS A 3 -13.97 -44.67 0.81
CA LYS A 3 -13.35 -45.06 -0.48
C LYS A 3 -12.53 -43.91 -1.08
N LYS A 4 -11.26 -44.24 -1.31
CA LYS A 4 -10.35 -43.60 -2.26
C LYS A 4 -10.88 -43.88 -3.67
N LEU A 5 -10.78 -42.93 -4.59
CA LEU A 5 -10.38 -43.28 -5.95
C LEU A 5 -9.61 -42.12 -6.59
N LEU A 6 -8.43 -42.50 -7.05
CA LEU A 6 -7.38 -41.74 -7.68
C LEU A 6 -7.60 -41.93 -9.19
N VAL A 7 -7.63 -40.86 -9.99
CA VAL A 7 -7.52 -40.98 -11.45
C VAL A 7 -6.40 -40.06 -11.92
N VAL A 8 -5.28 -40.72 -12.19
CA VAL A 8 -4.15 -40.30 -13.02
C VAL A 8 -4.58 -40.36 -14.48
N GLY A 9 -4.13 -39.40 -15.28
CA GLY A 9 -4.13 -39.44 -16.74
C GLY A 9 -3.87 -38.03 -17.28
N LEU A 10 -2.61 -37.60 -17.44
CA LEU A 10 -1.78 -37.87 -18.63
C LEU A 10 -2.54 -37.55 -19.92
N VAL A 11 -2.23 -36.41 -20.55
CA VAL A 11 -1.84 -36.32 -21.97
C VAL A 11 -1.51 -34.85 -22.32
N THR A 12 -0.34 -34.75 -22.93
CA THR A 12 0.42 -33.61 -23.44
C THR A 12 -0.29 -32.84 -24.55
N LEU A 13 -0.09 -31.52 -24.63
CA LEU A 13 -0.05 -30.82 -25.92
C LEU A 13 0.99 -29.70 -25.91
N LEU A 14 2.10 -29.97 -26.61
CA LEU A 14 3.12 -29.03 -27.04
C LEU A 14 2.53 -28.07 -28.09
N ILE A 15 2.64 -26.77 -27.87
CA ILE A 15 2.65 -25.79 -28.96
C ILE A 15 3.91 -24.93 -28.82
N VAL A 16 4.93 -25.32 -29.56
CA VAL A 16 6.09 -24.48 -29.89
C VAL A 16 5.63 -23.48 -30.93
N LEU A 17 5.47 -22.21 -30.55
CA LEU A 17 5.48 -21.10 -31.51
C LEU A 17 6.88 -20.49 -31.53
N THR A 18 7.67 -20.98 -32.48
CA THR A 18 8.84 -20.32 -33.05
C THR A 18 8.47 -18.96 -33.61
N GLY A 19 8.73 -17.89 -32.86
CA GLY A 19 8.80 -16.52 -33.36
C GLY A 19 10.24 -16.19 -33.73
N CYS A 20 10.65 -16.54 -34.95
CA CYS A 20 11.92 -16.11 -35.53
C CYS A 20 11.73 -14.68 -36.08
N SER A 21 12.37 -13.70 -35.48
CA SER A 21 12.63 -12.39 -36.10
C SER A 21 14.09 -12.08 -35.91
N ALA A 22 14.84 -12.23 -36.99
CA ALA A 22 16.24 -11.90 -37.08
C ALA A 22 16.42 -10.38 -37.01
N SER A 23 17.35 -9.90 -36.18
CA SER A 23 18.55 -9.20 -36.64
C SER A 23 19.48 -8.80 -35.47
N THR A 24 20.77 -9.07 -35.69
CA THR A 24 21.98 -8.37 -35.16
C THR A 24 22.50 -8.63 -33.73
N SER A 25 23.53 -9.50 -33.69
CA SER A 25 24.83 -9.40 -32.99
C SER A 25 24.92 -9.21 -31.46
N SER A 26 25.29 -10.32 -30.81
CA SER A 26 26.32 -10.54 -29.77
C SER A 26 26.53 -9.52 -28.65
N THR A 27 26.37 -9.96 -27.39
CA THR A 27 27.48 -10.18 -26.42
C THR A 27 26.92 -10.89 -25.19
N ALA A 28 27.65 -11.88 -24.67
CA ALA A 28 27.31 -12.67 -23.50
C ALA A 28 27.40 -11.86 -22.21
N THR A 29 26.43 -12.01 -21.30
CA THR A 29 26.64 -11.94 -19.85
C THR A 29 25.59 -12.82 -19.17
N ASP A 30 26.10 -13.71 -18.33
CA ASP A 30 25.39 -14.56 -17.37
C ASP A 30 24.71 -13.63 -16.36
N ASP A 31 23.38 -13.67 -16.24
CA ASP A 31 22.73 -13.10 -15.06
C ASP A 31 21.36 -13.72 -14.80
N THR A 32 21.18 -14.06 -13.54
CA THR A 32 19.99 -14.65 -12.94
C THR A 32 18.83 -13.65 -13.03
N VAL A 33 17.94 -13.83 -14.00
CA VAL A 33 16.68 -13.09 -14.05
C VAL A 33 15.71 -13.73 -13.07
N THR A 34 15.72 -13.19 -11.86
CA THR A 34 14.58 -13.22 -10.94
C THR A 34 13.36 -12.78 -11.72
N ALA A 35 12.32 -13.61 -11.78
CA ALA A 35 11.04 -13.28 -12.40
C ALA A 35 10.44 -12.07 -11.67
N GLN A 36 10.70 -10.88 -12.19
CA GLN A 36 10.02 -9.67 -11.80
C GLN A 36 8.60 -9.80 -12.37
N MET A 37 7.65 -10.16 -11.51
CA MET A 37 6.24 -10.08 -11.81
C MET A 37 5.94 -8.62 -12.14
N GLU A 38 5.84 -8.31 -13.43
CA GLU A 38 5.23 -7.09 -13.93
C GLU A 38 3.74 -7.20 -13.61
N SER A 39 3.37 -6.75 -12.41
CA SER A 39 1.97 -6.49 -12.05
C SER A 39 1.46 -5.48 -13.07
N THR A 40 0.53 -5.90 -13.91
CA THR A 40 -0.19 -5.03 -14.85
C THR A 40 -1.16 -4.17 -14.03
N GLN A 41 -0.60 -3.29 -13.21
CA GLN A 41 -1.36 -2.45 -12.30
C GLN A 41 -1.50 -1.06 -12.90
N THR A 42 -2.75 -0.58 -12.90
CA THR A 42 -3.16 0.74 -13.36
C THR A 42 -2.22 1.80 -12.79
N GLU A 43 -1.63 2.62 -13.67
CA GLU A 43 -0.92 3.85 -13.28
C GLU A 43 -1.93 4.79 -12.58
N GLY A 44 -2.15 4.58 -11.29
CA GLY A 44 -3.04 5.40 -10.49
C GLY A 44 -2.36 6.71 -10.12
N VAL A 45 -2.92 7.84 -10.57
CA VAL A 45 -2.42 9.15 -10.18
C VAL A 45 -2.81 9.44 -8.74
N ARG A 46 -1.81 9.65 -7.87
CA ARG A 46 -2.05 10.07 -6.48
C ARG A 46 -2.83 11.41 -6.46
N PRO A 47 -3.91 11.54 -5.68
CA PRO A 47 -4.59 12.81 -5.50
C PRO A 47 -3.65 13.89 -4.92
N THR A 48 -3.75 15.12 -5.42
CA THR A 48 -2.94 16.27 -4.96
C THR A 48 -3.49 16.91 -3.69
N ARG A 49 -4.68 16.50 -3.24
CA ARG A 49 -5.30 16.94 -1.99
C ARG A 49 -4.81 16.12 -0.79
N GLN A 50 -5.04 16.63 0.42
CA GLN A 50 -4.79 15.86 1.64
C GLN A 50 -5.65 14.58 1.67
N MET A 51 -5.09 13.54 2.29
CA MET A 51 -5.81 12.29 2.57
C MET A 51 -7.01 12.56 3.48
N ASP A 52 -8.05 11.74 3.37
CA ASP A 52 -9.25 11.87 4.20
C ASP A 52 -9.12 11.09 5.51
N LEU A 53 -8.47 9.93 5.44
CA LEU A 53 -8.39 9.00 6.56
C LEU A 53 -6.97 8.44 6.69
N LEU A 54 -6.43 8.59 7.90
CA LEU A 54 -5.28 7.84 8.37
C LEU A 54 -5.79 6.72 9.27
N GLY A 55 -5.46 5.47 8.97
CA GLY A 55 -6.10 4.40 9.70
C GLY A 55 -5.33 3.09 9.70
N LYS A 56 -5.61 2.28 10.72
CA LYS A 56 -5.08 0.93 10.86
C LYS A 56 -6.12 -0.09 10.41
N VAL A 57 -5.73 -1.02 9.57
CA VAL A 57 -6.60 -2.10 9.08
C VAL A 57 -7.01 -2.98 10.27
N VAL A 58 -8.31 -3.14 10.45
CA VAL A 58 -8.93 -4.04 11.43
C VAL A 58 -9.22 -5.38 10.77
N SER A 59 -9.77 -5.36 9.56
CA SER A 59 -10.06 -6.57 8.77
C SER A 59 -10.06 -6.27 7.27
N VAL A 60 -9.73 -7.29 6.49
CA VAL A 60 -9.73 -7.26 5.02
C VAL A 60 -10.80 -8.24 4.52
N GLY A 61 -11.73 -7.74 3.71
CA GLY A 61 -12.71 -8.53 2.96
C GLY A 61 -12.37 -8.55 1.46
N GLU A 62 -13.22 -9.19 0.64
CA GLU A 62 -12.95 -9.35 -0.79
C GLU A 62 -12.91 -8.03 -1.58
N LYS A 63 -13.74 -7.06 -1.19
CA LYS A 63 -13.85 -5.74 -1.86
C LYS A 63 -13.90 -4.57 -0.87
N GLN A 64 -13.60 -4.83 0.41
CA GLN A 64 -13.72 -3.82 1.45
C GLN A 64 -12.71 -4.00 2.57
N LEU A 65 -12.40 -2.91 3.25
CA LEU A 65 -11.57 -2.83 4.44
C LEU A 65 -12.41 -2.29 5.60
N VAL A 66 -12.19 -2.81 6.80
CA VAL A 66 -12.58 -2.10 8.02
C VAL A 66 -11.33 -1.47 8.60
N VAL A 67 -11.35 -0.16 8.82
CA VAL A 67 -10.19 0.62 9.23
C VAL A 67 -10.52 1.41 10.48
N ALA A 68 -9.69 1.28 11.52
CA ALA A 68 -9.75 2.11 12.71
C ALA A 68 -8.96 3.39 12.48
N GLU A 69 -9.60 4.55 12.64
CA GLU A 69 -8.94 5.84 12.45
C GLU A 69 -7.86 6.08 13.51
N LEU A 70 -6.72 6.61 13.06
CA LEU A 70 -5.60 7.01 13.89
C LEU A 70 -5.59 8.53 14.03
N GLN A 71 -5.28 9.02 15.23
CA GLN A 71 -5.09 10.45 15.45
C GLN A 71 -3.86 10.94 14.68
N SER A 72 -4.07 11.86 13.74
CA SER A 72 -2.96 12.57 13.09
C SER A 72 -2.41 13.63 14.06
N SER A 73 -1.13 13.51 14.42
CA SER A 73 -0.45 14.41 15.38
C SER A 73 -0.45 15.90 14.97
N ASP A 74 -0.81 16.23 13.73
CA ASP A 74 -0.89 17.62 13.23
C ASP A 74 -2.14 18.39 13.70
N SER A 75 -3.13 17.71 14.30
CA SER A 75 -4.40 18.33 14.71
C SER A 75 -4.35 19.12 16.03
N SER A 76 -3.18 19.24 16.69
CA SER A 76 -3.02 19.98 17.95
C SER A 76 -2.42 21.39 17.82
N GLN A 77 -2.21 21.91 16.61
CA GLN A 77 -1.51 23.19 16.42
C GLN A 77 -2.45 24.28 15.87
N SER A 78 -3.40 24.70 16.70
CA SER A 78 -4.21 25.90 16.44
C SER A 78 -4.53 26.67 17.72
N GLU A 79 -3.58 26.78 18.65
CA GLU A 79 -3.62 27.84 19.67
C GLU A 79 -2.26 28.54 19.70
N GLN A 80 -2.20 29.62 18.92
CA GLN A 80 -1.08 30.53 18.78
C GLN A 80 -1.04 31.46 20.01
N LYS A 81 0.00 31.36 20.85
CA LYS A 81 0.40 32.45 21.73
C LYS A 81 1.87 32.80 21.46
N ALA A 82 2.03 33.96 20.83
CA ALA A 82 3.30 34.53 20.39
C ALA A 82 4.26 34.83 21.55
N ALA A 83 5.56 34.59 21.32
CA ALA A 83 6.65 35.42 21.84
C ALA A 83 7.88 35.34 20.90
N PRO A 84 8.70 36.41 20.80
CA PRO A 84 9.69 36.57 19.74
C PRO A 84 11.08 36.02 20.12
N LEU A 85 11.73 35.40 19.12
CA LEU A 85 13.17 35.31 18.83
C LEU A 85 14.15 35.46 20.01
N GLU A 86 14.82 34.35 20.38
CA GLU A 86 16.24 34.38 20.76
C GLU A 86 17.00 33.15 20.21
N GLN A 87 18.19 33.43 19.68
CA GLN A 87 19.19 32.52 19.13
C GLN A 87 19.67 31.49 20.16
N GLY A 88 20.02 30.28 19.70
CA GLY A 88 20.72 29.30 20.54
C GLY A 88 21.26 28.11 19.75
N ASP A 89 22.57 27.97 19.78
CA ASP A 89 23.45 27.00 19.12
C ASP A 89 23.13 25.51 19.35
N THR A 90 23.55 24.71 18.36
CA THR A 90 23.91 23.28 18.40
C THR A 90 23.04 22.29 19.20
N SER A 91 22.41 21.35 18.49
CA SER A 91 22.47 19.93 18.87
C SER A 91 22.12 19.03 17.70
N ALA A 92 22.90 17.96 17.53
CA ALA A 92 22.60 16.84 16.66
C ALA A 92 21.28 16.19 17.13
N GLY A 93 20.16 16.65 16.59
CA GLY A 93 18.87 16.03 16.76
C GLY A 93 18.72 14.95 15.70
N THR A 94 18.88 13.69 16.10
CA THR A 94 18.20 12.57 15.44
C THR A 94 16.82 13.05 15.01
N SER A 95 16.58 13.17 13.70
CA SER A 95 15.24 13.39 13.17
C SER A 95 14.33 12.40 13.89
N PRO A 96 13.33 12.83 14.69
CA PRO A 96 12.38 11.87 15.19
C PRO A 96 11.73 11.32 13.92
N ALA A 97 12.09 10.07 13.58
CA ALA A 97 11.26 9.25 12.71
C ALA A 97 9.87 9.43 13.29
N ARG A 98 9.02 10.15 12.54
CA ARG A 98 7.75 10.70 12.99
C ARG A 98 7.00 9.54 13.63
N GLU A 99 7.08 9.46 14.97
CA GLU A 99 6.61 8.30 15.71
C GLU A 99 5.10 8.39 15.57
N MET A 100 4.57 7.62 14.63
CA MET A 100 3.18 7.68 14.28
C MET A 100 2.44 7.14 15.49
N ASN A 101 1.80 8.05 16.21
CA ASN A 101 1.14 7.72 17.46
C ASN A 101 -0.07 6.87 17.09
N ASP A 102 0.05 5.54 17.17
CA ASP A 102 -0.98 4.54 16.82
C ASP A 102 -2.23 4.59 17.72
N LYS A 103 -2.49 5.75 18.35
CA LYS A 103 -3.68 6.00 19.16
C LYS A 103 -4.88 6.07 18.23
N ALA A 104 -5.60 4.96 18.18
CA ALA A 104 -6.88 4.89 17.53
C ALA A 104 -7.87 5.84 18.20
N THR A 105 -8.68 6.55 17.41
CA THR A 105 -9.77 7.43 17.91
C THR A 105 -10.94 6.63 18.47
N GLY A 106 -10.98 5.31 18.22
CA GLY A 106 -12.11 4.45 18.52
C GLY A 106 -13.19 4.45 17.44
N MET A 107 -13.03 5.23 16.36
CA MET A 107 -13.92 5.23 15.21
C MET A 107 -13.45 4.22 14.15
N ASN A 108 -14.39 3.45 13.62
CA ASN A 108 -14.16 2.49 12.55
C ASN A 108 -14.90 2.93 11.28
N TYR A 109 -14.26 2.76 10.13
CA TYR A 109 -14.79 3.07 8.83
C TYR A 109 -14.81 1.83 7.96
N THR A 110 -15.88 1.64 7.19
CA THR A 110 -15.95 0.61 6.15
C THR A 110 -15.58 1.25 4.83
N ILE A 111 -14.46 0.85 4.25
CA ILE A 111 -13.91 1.40 3.02
C ILE A 111 -14.10 0.39 1.89
N VAL A 112 -14.82 0.75 0.84
CA VAL A 112 -15.00 -0.08 -0.36
C VAL A 112 -13.87 0.22 -1.34
N ILE A 113 -13.26 -0.83 -1.87
CA ILE A 113 -12.19 -0.79 -2.85
C ILE A 113 -12.74 -1.34 -4.16
N ALA A 114 -12.96 -0.46 -5.14
CA ALA A 114 -13.35 -0.91 -6.48
C ALA A 114 -12.17 -1.59 -7.18
N GLU A 115 -12.45 -2.42 -8.20
CA GLU A 115 -11.42 -3.20 -8.91
C GLU A 115 -10.35 -2.34 -9.59
N ASP A 116 -10.69 -1.10 -9.94
CA ASP A 116 -9.80 -0.10 -10.54
C ASP A 116 -9.20 0.87 -9.52
N THR A 117 -9.51 0.72 -8.22
CA THR A 117 -8.97 1.60 -7.18
C THR A 117 -7.48 1.31 -6.97
N PRO A 118 -6.59 2.28 -7.22
CA PRO A 118 -5.17 2.09 -7.02
C PRO A 118 -4.81 1.89 -5.54
N ILE A 119 -4.00 0.87 -5.27
CA ILE A 119 -3.38 0.61 -3.97
C ILE A 119 -1.87 0.54 -4.17
N PHE A 120 -1.14 1.36 -3.41
CA PHE A 120 0.31 1.45 -3.49
C PHE A 120 0.96 1.24 -2.13
N SER A 121 2.08 0.53 -2.08
CA SER A 121 3.01 0.52 -0.94
C SER A 121 4.13 1.50 -1.21
N ARG A 122 4.51 2.26 -0.17
CA ARG A 122 5.67 3.14 -0.21
C ARG A 122 6.68 2.71 0.84
N THR A 123 7.86 2.30 0.39
CA THR A 123 8.98 2.01 1.29
C THR A 123 9.54 3.31 1.85
N ALA A 124 9.55 3.45 3.17
CA ALA A 124 10.18 4.58 3.84
C ALA A 124 11.71 4.41 3.80
N GLY A 125 12.40 5.16 2.92
CA GLY A 125 13.87 5.23 2.92
C GLY A 125 14.48 5.46 1.55
N ALA A 126 15.49 6.34 1.52
CA ALA A 126 16.36 6.75 0.40
C ALA A 126 15.73 7.64 -0.69
N ASP A 127 16.59 8.43 -1.34
CA ASP A 127 16.38 9.59 -2.24
C ASP A 127 15.44 9.40 -3.45
N SER A 128 14.70 8.30 -3.50
CA SER A 128 13.65 8.02 -4.48
C SER A 128 12.68 7.03 -3.85
N ALA A 129 11.76 7.53 -3.01
CA ALA A 129 10.73 6.68 -2.45
C ALA A 129 9.90 6.09 -3.61
N GLN A 130 10.06 4.79 -3.84
CA GLN A 130 9.35 4.09 -4.91
C GLN A 130 7.96 3.69 -4.43
N GLU A 131 6.96 3.99 -5.25
CA GLU A 131 5.62 3.45 -5.08
C GLU A 131 5.56 2.11 -5.82
N THR A 132 5.19 1.06 -5.11
CA THR A 132 4.94 -0.27 -5.69
C THR A 132 3.45 -0.51 -5.63
N SER A 133 2.81 -0.77 -6.76
CA SER A 133 1.41 -1.17 -6.71
C SER A 133 1.27 -2.54 -6.05
N ILE A 134 0.22 -2.70 -5.24
CA ILE A 134 -0.07 -3.94 -4.49
C ILE A 134 -1.57 -4.26 -4.59
N ASN A 135 -1.95 -5.50 -4.34
CA ASN A 135 -3.37 -5.89 -4.35
C ASN A 135 -4.02 -5.72 -2.97
N LEU A 136 -5.35 -5.68 -2.94
CA LEU A 136 -6.10 -5.67 -1.68
C LEU A 136 -5.78 -6.88 -0.82
N SER A 137 -5.54 -8.04 -1.44
CA SER A 137 -5.15 -9.28 -0.76
C SER A 137 -3.79 -9.22 -0.06
N ASP A 138 -2.94 -8.26 -0.43
CA ASP A 138 -1.62 -8.08 0.17
C ASP A 138 -1.69 -7.29 1.48
N LEU A 139 -2.83 -6.64 1.74
CA LEU A 139 -3.10 -5.94 2.99
C LEU A 139 -3.51 -6.93 4.09
N LYS A 140 -3.14 -6.63 5.33
CA LYS A 140 -3.48 -7.43 6.50
C LYS A 140 -3.89 -6.57 7.68
N ALA A 141 -4.59 -7.19 8.63
CA ALA A 141 -4.91 -6.54 9.89
C ALA A 141 -3.64 -6.02 10.58
N GLY A 142 -3.69 -4.80 11.07
CA GLY A 142 -2.55 -4.09 11.67
C GLY A 142 -1.76 -3.21 10.72
N ASP A 143 -1.93 -3.33 9.40
CA ASP A 143 -1.30 -2.42 8.44
C ASP A 143 -1.84 -0.99 8.58
N ILE A 144 -1.01 -0.01 8.29
CA ILE A 144 -1.36 1.41 8.40
C ILE A 144 -1.48 2.03 7.01
N LEU A 145 -2.65 2.61 6.74
CA LEU A 145 -3.03 3.16 5.45
C LEU A 145 -3.29 4.66 5.51
N ARG A 146 -2.98 5.34 4.42
CA ARG A 146 -3.55 6.64 4.04
C ARG A 146 -4.57 6.41 2.95
N ILE A 147 -5.77 6.95 3.14
CA ILE A 147 -6.91 6.65 2.29
C ILE A 147 -7.52 7.96 1.81
N TRP A 148 -7.72 8.06 0.51
CA TRP A 148 -8.52 9.10 -0.12
C TRP A 148 -9.83 8.47 -0.55
N VAL A 149 -10.94 9.08 -0.16
CA VAL A 149 -12.32 8.64 -0.46
C VAL A 149 -13.10 9.74 -1.16
N ASN A 150 -14.18 9.41 -1.86
CA ASN A 150 -15.07 10.44 -2.42
C ASN A 150 -15.81 11.21 -1.33
N GLU A 151 -16.28 10.48 -0.31
CA GLU A 151 -16.96 11.01 0.87
C GLU A 151 -16.68 10.07 2.03
N LEU A 152 -16.32 10.63 3.19
CA LEU A 152 -15.98 9.86 4.39
C LEU A 152 -17.20 9.72 5.28
N ASN A 153 -17.65 8.48 5.47
CA ASN A 153 -18.85 8.13 6.23
C ASN A 153 -18.51 7.16 7.37
N THR A 154 -19.01 7.44 8.57
CA THR A 154 -18.81 6.58 9.77
C THR A 154 -19.91 5.53 9.94
N SER A 155 -21.09 5.76 9.38
CA SER A 155 -22.27 4.87 9.51
C SER A 155 -22.57 4.09 8.23
N GLU A 156 -21.94 4.48 7.12
CA GLU A 156 -22.12 3.89 5.79
C GLU A 156 -20.76 3.56 5.17
N GLU A 157 -20.79 2.92 4.00
CA GLU A 157 -19.58 2.61 3.24
C GLU A 157 -18.98 3.87 2.61
N SER A 158 -17.65 3.98 2.64
CA SER A 158 -16.89 5.04 1.96
C SER A 158 -16.14 4.45 0.77
N ASN A 159 -16.31 5.01 -0.42
CA ASN A 159 -15.64 4.53 -1.63
C ASN A 159 -14.24 5.13 -1.73
N ALA A 160 -13.21 4.27 -1.72
CA ALA A 160 -11.83 4.69 -1.93
C ALA A 160 -11.60 5.12 -3.38
N VAL A 161 -10.75 6.14 -3.51
CA VAL A 161 -10.23 6.65 -4.78
C VAL A 161 -8.75 6.32 -4.90
N TYR A 162 -8.03 6.26 -3.78
CA TYR A 162 -6.62 5.93 -3.73
C TYR A 162 -6.25 5.43 -2.33
N VAL A 163 -5.41 4.40 -2.25
CA VAL A 163 -4.94 3.83 -0.98
C VAL A 163 -3.41 3.73 -0.99
N GLU A 164 -2.78 4.21 0.07
CA GLU A 164 -1.33 4.11 0.30
C GLU A 164 -1.04 3.34 1.59
N LEU A 165 -0.31 2.24 1.48
CA LEU A 165 0.27 1.49 2.58
C LEU A 165 1.57 2.17 3.04
N THR A 166 1.58 2.60 4.30
CA THR A 166 2.66 3.41 4.90
C THR A 166 3.52 2.65 5.88
N SER A 167 2.94 1.66 6.56
CA SER A 167 3.68 0.76 7.45
C SER A 167 3.08 -0.62 7.35
N GLN A 168 3.95 -1.60 7.09
CA GLN A 168 3.60 -3.01 7.12
C GLN A 168 3.90 -3.57 8.50
N GLN A 169 2.92 -4.24 9.09
CA GLN A 169 3.18 -5.09 10.25
C GLN A 169 4.04 -6.27 9.81
N THR A 170 5.28 -6.36 10.29
CA THR A 170 6.09 -7.58 10.18
C THR A 170 5.72 -8.50 11.33
N THR A 171 4.90 -9.51 11.06
CA THR A 171 4.65 -10.64 11.98
C THR A 171 5.88 -11.49 12.16
#